data_AF-A0A0F9SII2-F1
#
_entry.id   AF-A0A0F9SII2-F1
#
_cell.length_a   1.000
_cell.length_b   1.000
_cell.length_c   1.000
_cell.angle_alpha   90.00
_cell.angle_beta   90.00
_cell.angle_gamma   90.00
#
_symmetry.space_group_name_H-M   'P 1'
#
loop_
_entity.id
_entity.type
_entity.pdbx_description
1 polymer ?
#
loop_
_entity_poly.entity_id
_entity_poly.type
_entity_poly.pdbx_seq_one_letter_code
_entity_poly.pdbx_strand_id
1 'polypeptide(L)'
;KIDKSSKAGLFNPEISMAIMLNEGCKLLEEEIVSGYKIIDNIMLKGINIPGPFNVGRNNFEKWSIMLEDIAEKIGKNYLKPCKLMKSGDFIKMRR
;
A
#
# COMPACT_ATOMS: atom_id res chain seq x y z
N LYS A 1 -31.82 -17.28 3.85
CA LYS A 1 -31.63 -15.88 3.39
C LYS A 1 -30.41 -15.34 4.14
N ILE A 2 -29.37 -14.85 3.44
CA ILE A 2 -28.14 -14.38 4.12
C ILE A 2 -28.50 -13.15 4.96
N ASP A 3 -28.13 -13.14 6.24
CA ASP A 3 -28.31 -12.00 7.12
C ASP A 3 -27.35 -10.87 6.71
N LYS A 4 -27.92 -9.70 6.42
CA LYS A 4 -27.21 -8.48 5.98
C LYS A 4 -27.26 -7.37 7.04
N SER A 5 -27.70 -7.70 8.26
CA SER A 5 -27.91 -6.74 9.36
C SER A 5 -26.61 -6.09 9.85
N SER A 6 -25.46 -6.74 9.67
CA SER A 6 -24.13 -6.22 9.99
C SER A 6 -23.23 -6.25 8.76
N LYS A 7 -22.33 -5.26 8.63
CA LYS A 7 -21.23 -5.35 7.65
C LYS A 7 -20.39 -6.56 8.04
N ALA A 8 -20.27 -7.54 7.15
CA ALA A 8 -19.53 -8.77 7.42
C ALA A 8 -18.01 -8.57 7.64
N GLY A 9 -17.50 -7.33 7.51
CA GLY A 9 -16.08 -7.01 7.71
C GLY A 9 -15.12 -7.69 6.72
N LEU A 10 -15.66 -8.27 5.64
CA LEU A 10 -14.99 -9.29 4.82
C LEU A 10 -13.75 -8.80 4.08
N PHE A 11 -13.67 -7.51 3.74
CA PHE A 11 -12.55 -6.95 2.98
C PHE A 11 -12.63 -5.42 2.95
N ASN A 12 -11.52 -4.72 3.24
CA ASN A 12 -11.39 -3.29 2.94
C ASN A 12 -10.38 -3.10 1.80
N PRO A 13 -10.82 -2.72 0.59
CA PRO A 13 -9.92 -2.48 -0.54
C PRO A 13 -8.86 -1.41 -0.26
N GLU A 14 -9.17 -0.44 0.60
CA GLU A 14 -8.22 0.61 0.99
C GLU A 14 -7.03 0.03 1.78
N ILE A 15 -7.28 -0.92 2.69
CA ILE A 15 -6.22 -1.62 3.42
C ILE A 15 -5.32 -2.37 2.44
N SER A 16 -5.90 -3.06 1.46
CA SER A 16 -5.12 -3.80 0.46
C SER A 16 -4.24 -2.86 -0.38
N MET A 17 -4.76 -1.69 -0.74
CA MET A 17 -3.98 -0.68 -1.46
C MET A 17 -2.87 -0.08 -0.61
N ALA A 18 -3.12 0.17 0.68
CA ALA A 18 -2.12 0.61 1.63
C ALA A 18 -0.98 -0.41 1.76
N ILE A 19 -1.31 -1.71 1.89
CA ILE A 19 -0.33 -2.80 1.92
C ILE A 19 0.52 -2.80 0.65
N MET A 20 -0.12 -2.74 -0.54
CA MET A 20 0.62 -2.72 -1.81
C MET A 20 1.54 -1.51 -1.95
N LEU A 21 1.12 -0.32 -1.48
CA LEU A 21 1.99 0.84 -1.45
C LEU A 21 3.20 0.63 -0.54
N ASN A 22 2.99 0.04 0.64
CA ASN A 22 4.07 -0.25 1.58
C ASN A 22 5.11 -1.21 0.99
N GLU A 23 4.65 -2.31 0.38
CA GLU A 23 5.53 -3.27 -0.27
C GLU A 23 6.29 -2.64 -1.44
N GLY A 24 5.61 -1.79 -2.23
CA GLY A 24 6.28 -1.02 -3.27
C GLY A 24 7.38 -0.10 -2.72
N CYS A 25 7.13 0.55 -1.57
CA CYS A 25 8.12 1.39 -0.91
C CYS A 25 9.32 0.57 -0.39
N LYS A 26 9.10 -0.64 0.14
CA LYS A 26 10.19 -1.55 0.55
C LYS A 26 11.07 -1.93 -0.65
N LEU A 27 10.47 -2.26 -1.80
CA LEU A 27 11.23 -2.56 -3.02
C LEU A 27 12.11 -1.38 -3.48
N LEU A 28 11.68 -0.14 -3.22
CA LEU A 28 12.47 1.07 -3.50
C LEU A 28 13.57 1.28 -2.46
N GLU A 29 13.30 1.07 -1.17
CA GLU A 29 14.31 1.16 -0.09
C GLU A 29 15.42 0.13 -0.25
N GLU A 30 15.06 -1.08 -0.69
CA GLU A 30 15.98 -2.19 -0.94
C GLU A 30 16.68 -2.10 -2.31
N GLU A 31 16.43 -1.02 -3.06
CA GLU A 31 17.01 -0.76 -4.39
C GLU A 31 16.75 -1.86 -5.43
N ILE A 32 15.71 -2.68 -5.22
CA ILE A 32 15.28 -3.74 -6.17
C ILE A 32 14.73 -3.10 -7.45
N VAL A 33 14.08 -1.94 -7.32
CA VAL A 33 13.64 -1.13 -8.46
C VAL A 33 14.16 0.29 -8.33
N SER A 34 14.46 0.93 -9.46
CA SER A 34 15.03 2.28 -9.51
C SER A 34 14.00 3.41 -9.42
N GLY A 35 12.71 3.08 -9.48
CA GLY A 35 11.64 4.05 -9.39
C GLY A 35 10.25 3.42 -9.39
N TYR A 36 9.29 4.17 -8.84
CA TYR A 36 7.95 3.66 -8.58
C TYR A 36 7.12 3.46 -9.86
N LYS A 37 7.49 4.11 -10.97
CA LYS A 37 6.73 3.99 -12.22
C LYS A 37 6.92 2.63 -12.86
N ILE A 38 8.06 1.99 -12.62
CA ILE A 38 8.28 0.58 -12.98
C ILE A 38 7.19 -0.31 -12.35
N ILE A 39 6.98 -0.17 -11.03
CA ILE A 39 5.98 -0.94 -10.29
C ILE A 39 4.58 -0.66 -10.84
N ASP A 40 4.21 0.62 -10.99
CA ASP A 40 2.88 1.00 -11.48
C ASP A 40 2.60 0.48 -12.90
N ASN A 41 3.61 0.50 -13.77
CA ASN A 41 3.48 0.02 -15.14
C ASN A 41 3.35 -1.50 -15.19
N ILE A 42 4.07 -2.24 -14.34
CA ILE A 42 3.97 -3.70 -14.26
C ILE A 42 2.58 -4.10 -13.76
N MET A 43 2.06 -3.44 -12.73
CA MET A 43 0.70 -3.71 -12.21
C MET A 43 -0.36 -3.49 -13.29
N LEU A 44 -0.25 -2.39 -14.05
CA LEU A 44 -1.17 -2.10 -15.14
C LEU A 44 -1.05 -3.13 -16.28
N LYS A 45 0.16 -3.51 -16.69
CA LYS A 45 0.36 -4.44 -17.80
C LYS A 45 0.11 -5.91 -17.43
N GLY A 46 0.39 -6.29 -16.19
CA GLY A 46 0.31 -7.67 -15.73
C GLY A 46 -1.08 -8.08 -15.27
N ILE A 47 -1.78 -7.21 -14.54
CA ILE A 47 -3.08 -7.54 -13.94
C ILE A 47 -4.17 -6.50 -14.21
N ASN A 48 -3.89 -5.47 -15.04
CA ASN A 48 -4.84 -4.42 -15.42
C ASN A 48 -5.42 -3.62 -14.22
N ILE A 49 -4.60 -3.39 -13.19
CA ILE A 49 -4.96 -2.58 -12.02
C ILE A 49 -4.08 -1.32 -11.97
N PRO A 50 -4.64 -0.13 -11.64
CA PRO A 50 -3.84 1.05 -11.38
C PRO A 50 -2.79 0.79 -10.30
N GLY A 51 -1.54 1.15 -10.59
CA GLY A 51 -0.44 0.93 -9.68
C GLY A 51 -0.59 1.64 -8.33
N PRO A 52 -0.02 1.06 -7.26
CA PRO A 52 -0.25 1.53 -5.89
C PRO A 52 0.27 2.95 -5.66
N PHE A 53 1.27 3.41 -6.40
CA PHE A 53 1.85 4.74 -6.19
C PHE A 53 0.98 5.86 -6.77
N ASN A 54 0.37 5.66 -7.95
CA ASN A 54 -0.57 6.63 -8.49
C ASN A 54 -1.79 6.84 -7.57
N VAL A 55 -2.28 5.76 -6.94
CA VAL A 55 -3.44 5.85 -6.03
C VAL A 55 -3.00 6.36 -4.64
N GLY A 56 -1.82 5.92 -4.17
CA GLY A 56 -1.36 6.13 -2.81
C GLY A 56 -0.61 7.42 -2.53
N ARG A 57 -0.06 8.10 -3.55
CA ARG A 57 0.76 9.31 -3.36
C ARG A 57 0.08 10.46 -2.60
N ASN A 58 -1.25 10.52 -2.62
CA ASN A 58 -2.03 11.54 -1.91
C ASN A 58 -2.58 11.03 -0.56
N ASN A 59 -2.39 9.75 -0.25
CA ASN A 59 -3.00 9.08 0.91
C ASN A 59 -1.98 8.43 1.85
N PHE A 60 -0.67 8.50 1.54
CA PHE A 60 0.37 7.74 2.24
C PHE A 60 0.43 8.01 3.75
N GLU A 61 0.14 9.24 4.20
CA GLU A 61 0.10 9.58 5.63
C GLU A 61 -1.04 8.82 6.34
N LYS A 62 -2.26 8.94 5.81
CA LYS A 62 -3.45 8.23 6.31
C LYS A 62 -3.22 6.72 6.29
N TRP A 63 -2.66 6.20 5.20
CA TRP A 63 -2.42 4.78 5.04
C TRP A 63 -1.30 4.27 5.93
N SER A 64 -0.30 5.10 6.25
CA SER A 64 0.73 4.73 7.22
C SER A 64 0.12 4.53 8.60
N ILE A 65 -0.72 5.48 9.06
CA ILE A 65 -1.42 5.34 10.35
C ILE A 65 -2.32 4.10 10.34
N MET A 66 -3.08 3.90 9.27
CA MET A 66 -3.95 2.73 9.11
C MET A 66 -3.17 1.40 9.21
N LEU A 67 -2.00 1.32 8.59
CA LEU A 67 -1.16 0.13 8.65
C LEU A 67 -0.52 -0.10 10.02
N GLU A 68 -0.14 0.96 10.74
CA GLU A 68 0.31 0.84 12.14
C GLU A 68 -0.82 0.26 13.02
N ASP A 69 -2.01 0.85 12.96
CA ASP A 69 -3.17 0.41 13.73
C ASP A 69 -3.52 -1.05 13.46
N ILE A 70 -3.49 -1.45 12.18
CA ILE A 70 -3.77 -2.83 11.78
C ILE A 70 -2.67 -3.75 12.30
N ALA A 71 -1.40 -3.44 12.06
CA ALA A 71 -0.28 -4.26 12.48
C ALA A 71 -0.30 -4.52 13.98
N GLU A 72 -0.63 -3.51 14.79
CA GLU A 72 -0.77 -3.63 16.24
C GLU A 72 -1.99 -4.47 16.62
N LYS A 73 -3.15 -4.19 16.03
CA LYS A 73 -4.39 -4.91 16.32
C LYS A 73 -4.29 -6.42 16.05
N ILE A 74 -3.57 -6.82 15.01
CA ILE A 74 -3.44 -8.23 14.61
C ILE A 74 -2.09 -8.86 14.99
N GLY A 75 -1.21 -8.11 15.66
CA GLY A 75 0.13 -8.57 16.06
C GLY A 75 1.05 -8.94 14.88
N LYS A 76 0.90 -8.29 13.72
CA LYS A 76 1.68 -8.56 12.50
C LYS A 76 2.57 -7.38 12.13
N ASN A 77 3.74 -7.31 12.76
CA ASN A 77 4.69 -6.22 12.59
C ASN A 77 5.19 -6.01 11.15
N TYR A 78 5.18 -7.05 10.29
CA TYR A 78 5.61 -6.92 8.89
C TYR A 78 4.71 -6.00 8.06
N LEU A 79 3.47 -5.75 8.51
CA LEU A 79 2.54 -4.81 7.88
C LEU A 79 2.81 -3.36 8.27
N LYS A 80 3.67 -3.09 9.27
CA LYS A 80 4.00 -1.72 9.66
C LYS A 80 4.59 -0.98 8.44
N PRO A 81 4.24 0.30 8.25
CA PRO A 81 4.76 1.09 7.14
C PRO A 81 6.27 1.28 7.27
N CYS A 82 6.99 1.09 6.16
CA CYS A 82 8.42 1.35 6.06
C CYS A 82 8.73 2.86 6.13
N LYS A 83 10.02 3.21 6.25
CA LYS A 83 10.44 4.60 6.44
C LYS A 83 10.06 5.46 5.24
N LEU A 84 10.23 4.94 4.02
CA LEU A 84 9.93 5.62 2.77
C LEU A 84 8.43 5.85 2.58
N MET A 85 7.59 4.88 2.98
CA MET A 85 6.13 5.08 2.98
C MET A 85 5.73 6.17 3.97
N LYS A 86 6.31 6.17 5.18
CA LYS A 86 6.03 7.18 6.21
C LYS A 86 6.44 8.59 5.78
N SER A 87 7.60 8.74 5.13
CA SER A 87 8.10 10.05 4.73
C SER A 87 7.49 10.60 3.45
N GLY A 88 6.95 9.72 2.59
CA GLY A 88 6.47 10.11 1.27
C GLY A 88 7.58 10.43 0.27
N ASP A 89 8.87 10.21 0.61
CA ASP A 89 9.99 10.55 -0.27
C ASP A 89 9.98 9.76 -1.58
N PHE A 90 9.25 8.64 -1.65
CA PHE A 90 9.03 7.90 -2.89
C PHE A 90 8.44 8.78 -4.00
N ILE A 91 7.73 9.86 -3.68
CA ILE A 91 7.16 10.80 -4.68
C ILE A 91 8.27 11.39 -5.58
N LYS A 92 9.49 11.51 -5.05
CA LYS A 92 10.67 12.00 -5.79
C LYS A 92 11.29 10.92 -6.69
N MET A 93 10.89 9.66 -6.53
CA MET A 93 11.47 8.48 -7.18
C MET A 93 10.63 8.00 -8.38
N ARG A 94 10.16 8.91 -9.22
CA ARG A 94 9.21 8.62 -10.32
C ARG A 94 9.72 7.67 -11.42
N ARG A 95 11.01 7.36 -11.50
CA ARG A 95 11.59 6.71 -12.70
C ARG A 95 10.86 5.43 -13.13
#